data_AF-A0A2E8VUN0-F1
#
_entry.id   AF-A0A2E8VUN0-F1
#
_cell.length_a   1.000
_cell.length_b   1.000
_cell.length_c   1.000
_cell.angle_alpha   90.00
_cell.angle_beta   90.00
_cell.angle_gamma   90.00
#
_symmetry.space_group_name_H-M   'P 1'
#
loop_
_entity.id
_entity.type
_entity.pdbx_description
1 polymer ?
#
loop_
_entity_poly.entity_id
_entity_poly.type
_entity_poly.pdbx_seq_one_letter_code
_entity_poly.pdbx_strand_id
1 'polypeptide(L)'
;MLCAFGEPQWAVTGDTFALGCAFPPAIVHHDAFAANPDARNPDYESPLGIYEAGCRLANVLLSWGHDEYMYLVARDYLPEPALYMIRYHSFYPGHTAHAYEALLDDHDREMFEWVREFNRYDLYTKRDEPADVPALEAYYRELIAGYFPETVRW
;
A
#
# COMPACT_ATOMS: atom_id res chain seq x y z
N MET A 1 -1.10 -14.12 4.08
CA MET A 1 -0.08 -15.13 3.70
C MET A 1 1.19 -14.96 4.53
N LEU A 2 1.80 -13.77 4.58
CA LEU A 2 2.99 -13.51 5.40
C LEU A 2 2.83 -13.88 6.90
N CYS A 3 1.68 -13.58 7.54
CA CYS A 3 1.44 -14.03 8.92
C CYS A 3 1.47 -15.56 9.07
N ALA A 4 1.02 -16.30 8.04
CA ALA A 4 1.09 -17.76 8.04
C ALA A 4 2.53 -18.28 7.84
N PHE A 5 3.45 -17.43 7.38
CA PHE A 5 4.88 -17.70 7.28
C PHE A 5 5.65 -17.27 8.55
N GLY A 6 4.97 -16.83 9.60
CA GLY A 6 5.55 -16.49 10.90
C GLY A 6 5.87 -15.00 11.08
N GLU A 7 5.56 -14.15 10.10
CA GLU A 7 5.72 -12.71 10.25
C GLU A 7 4.72 -12.14 11.28
N PRO A 8 5.14 -11.21 12.16
CA PRO A 8 4.24 -10.56 13.08
C PRO A 8 3.27 -9.66 12.31
N GLN A 9 2.03 -9.54 12.80
CA GLN A 9 0.97 -8.82 12.08
C GLN A 9 1.32 -7.36 11.74
N TRP A 10 2.07 -6.67 12.61
CA TRP A 10 2.50 -5.28 12.37
C TRP A 10 3.47 -5.14 11.18
N ALA A 11 4.10 -6.22 10.74
CA ALA A 11 4.96 -6.28 9.55
C ALA A 11 4.21 -6.81 8.32
N VAL A 12 2.88 -6.92 8.39
CA VAL A 12 2.05 -7.51 7.32
C VAL A 12 0.84 -6.63 6.99
N THR A 13 0.09 -6.18 8.00
CA THR A 13 -1.18 -5.46 7.82
C THR A 13 -1.13 -4.07 8.43
N GLY A 14 -2.05 -3.20 8.00
CA GLY A 14 -2.24 -1.86 8.54
C GLY A 14 -1.84 -0.78 7.54
N ASP A 15 -2.18 0.46 7.87
CA ASP A 15 -1.84 1.62 7.07
C ASP A 15 -0.32 1.73 6.87
N THR A 16 0.10 2.02 5.65
CA THR A 16 1.52 2.20 5.33
C THR A 16 1.93 3.68 5.43
N PHE A 17 3.23 3.91 5.59
CA PHE A 17 3.82 5.24 5.69
C PHE A 17 5.24 5.25 5.10
N ALA A 18 5.74 6.43 4.70
CA ALA A 18 7.09 6.55 4.17
C ALA A 18 8.13 6.45 5.30
N LEU A 19 9.20 5.70 5.05
CA LEU A 19 10.37 5.58 5.92
C LEU A 19 11.44 6.58 5.47
N GLY A 20 12.40 6.93 6.33
CA GLY A 20 13.51 7.81 5.95
C GLY A 20 13.14 9.29 5.75
N CYS A 21 11.95 9.69 6.17
CA CYS A 21 11.51 11.09 6.25
C CYS A 21 10.61 11.29 7.47
N ALA A 22 10.18 12.53 7.72
CA ALA A 22 9.36 12.86 8.87
C ALA A 22 8.03 12.11 8.83
N PHE A 23 7.59 11.59 9.97
CA PHE A 23 6.26 10.99 10.12
C PHE A 23 5.20 12.09 10.29
N PRO A 24 4.31 12.33 9.31
CA PRO A 24 3.29 13.35 9.43
C PRO A 24 2.23 13.00 10.49
N PRO A 25 1.65 14.00 11.19
CA PRO A 25 0.58 13.79 12.18
C PRO A 25 -0.68 13.10 11.65
N ALA A 26 -0.84 13.02 10.33
CA ALA A 26 -1.95 12.34 9.67
C ALA A 26 -1.89 10.81 9.77
N ILE A 27 -0.75 10.22 10.14
CA ILE A 27 -0.66 8.77 10.35
C ILE A 27 -1.43 8.39 11.61
N VAL A 28 -2.24 7.34 11.50
CA VAL A 28 -3.01 6.78 12.63
C VAL A 28 -2.05 6.41 13.77
N HIS A 29 -2.40 6.81 15.00
CA HIS A 29 -1.57 6.63 16.21
C HIS A 29 -0.16 7.26 16.11
N HIS A 30 -0.06 8.44 15.49
CA HIS A 30 1.20 9.19 15.32
C HIS A 30 2.10 9.23 16.57
N ASP A 31 1.54 9.40 17.77
CA ASP A 31 2.31 9.45 19.03
C ASP A 31 3.19 8.20 19.26
N ALA A 32 2.84 7.05 18.69
CA ALA A 32 3.63 5.82 18.78
C ALA A 32 5.01 5.95 18.12
N PHE A 33 5.19 6.85 17.15
CA PHE A 33 6.48 7.09 16.49
C PHE A 33 7.53 7.68 17.43
N ALA A 34 7.15 8.23 18.59
CA ALA A 34 8.11 8.68 19.60
C ALA A 34 9.06 7.55 20.06
N ALA A 35 8.61 6.28 19.98
CA ALA A 35 9.43 5.11 20.29
C ALA A 35 10.27 4.61 19.09
N ASN A 36 9.98 5.06 17.88
CA ASN A 36 10.74 4.68 16.68
C ASN A 36 12.12 5.35 16.71
N PRO A 37 13.24 4.60 16.56
CA PRO A 37 14.58 5.20 16.51
C PRO A 37 14.74 6.24 15.40
N ASP A 38 14.06 6.06 14.28
CA ASP A 38 14.13 6.97 13.12
C ASP A 38 13.52 8.34 13.41
N ALA A 39 12.60 8.46 14.37
CA ALA A 39 12.03 9.74 14.79
C ALA A 39 13.06 10.68 15.47
N ARG A 40 14.25 10.16 15.80
CA ARG A 40 15.37 10.91 16.38
C ARG A 40 16.56 10.99 15.42
N ASN A 41 16.41 10.53 14.18
CA ASN A 41 17.45 10.63 13.18
C ASN A 41 17.41 12.02 12.52
N PRO A 42 18.48 12.85 12.64
CA PRO A 42 18.51 14.19 12.07
C PRO A 42 18.32 14.20 10.55
N ASP A 43 18.72 13.14 9.85
CA ASP A 43 18.58 13.06 8.39
C ASP A 43 17.11 12.88 7.95
N TYR A 44 16.23 12.45 8.87
CA TYR A 44 14.82 12.13 8.57
C TYR A 44 13.86 13.19 9.12
N GLU A 45 14.34 14.25 9.77
CA GLU A 45 13.49 15.25 10.43
C GLU A 45 12.64 16.08 9.45
N SER A 46 13.03 16.17 8.19
CA SER A 46 12.32 16.96 7.19
C SER A 46 11.23 16.15 6.47
N PRO A 47 10.21 16.81 5.88
CA PRO A 47 9.19 16.13 5.07
C PRO A 47 9.77 15.31 3.90
N LEU A 48 10.96 15.66 3.41
CA LEU A 48 11.65 14.92 2.36
C LEU A 48 12.65 13.91 2.91
N GLY A 49 13.22 14.15 4.10
CA GLY A 49 14.27 13.32 4.69
C GLY A 49 15.39 13.02 3.69
N ILE A 50 15.57 11.75 3.36
CA ILE A 50 16.57 11.26 2.39
C ILE A 50 16.15 11.38 0.91
N TYR A 51 14.92 11.82 0.63
CA TYR A 51 14.35 11.85 -0.70
C TYR A 51 14.51 13.20 -1.39
N GLU A 52 14.47 13.17 -2.72
CA GLU A 52 14.31 14.38 -3.54
C GLU A 52 12.83 14.77 -3.65
N ALA A 53 12.57 16.07 -3.82
CA ALA A 53 11.22 16.56 -4.04
C ALA A 53 10.65 16.03 -5.35
N GLY A 54 9.43 15.47 -5.31
CA GLY A 54 8.77 14.87 -6.47
C GLY A 54 9.53 13.67 -7.04
N CYS A 55 10.24 12.91 -6.20
CA CYS A 55 11.05 11.77 -6.64
C CYS A 55 10.26 10.58 -7.18
N ARG A 56 8.91 10.66 -7.21
CA ARG A 56 7.96 9.60 -7.53
C ARG A 56 7.86 8.56 -6.43
N LEU A 57 6.63 8.18 -6.08
CA LEU A 57 6.34 7.27 -4.97
C LEU A 57 7.00 5.89 -5.15
N ALA A 58 7.22 5.47 -6.40
CA ALA A 58 7.95 4.24 -6.73
C ALA A 58 9.41 4.22 -6.23
N ASN A 59 10.00 5.38 -5.94
CA ASN A 59 11.35 5.54 -5.38
C ASN A 59 11.35 5.82 -3.87
N VAL A 60 10.18 5.85 -3.23
CA VAL A 60 10.02 6.03 -1.79
C VAL A 60 9.94 4.67 -1.13
N LEU A 61 10.70 4.47 -0.05
CA LEU A 61 10.57 3.28 0.76
C LEU A 61 9.38 3.44 1.70
N LEU A 62 8.33 2.64 1.50
CA LEU A 62 7.21 2.54 2.44
C LEU A 62 7.47 1.44 3.49
N SER A 63 6.80 1.55 4.63
CA SER A 63 6.75 0.50 5.65
C SER A 63 6.35 -0.84 5.03
N TRP A 64 7.13 -1.90 5.31
CA TRP A 64 6.90 -3.24 4.77
C TRP A 64 5.54 -3.82 5.18
N GLY A 65 4.88 -4.49 4.24
CA GLY A 65 3.59 -5.13 4.46
C GLY A 65 3.05 -5.82 3.22
N HIS A 66 1.77 -6.19 3.27
CA HIS A 66 1.08 -6.91 2.22
C HIS A 66 1.01 -6.16 0.88
N ASP A 67 0.95 -4.83 0.88
CA ASP A 67 0.94 -3.99 -0.32
C ASP A 67 2.16 -4.25 -1.22
N GLU A 68 3.37 -3.99 -0.70
CA GLU A 68 4.62 -4.15 -1.45
C GLU A 68 4.84 -5.62 -1.82
N TYR A 69 4.57 -6.53 -0.89
CA TYR A 69 4.69 -7.96 -1.16
C TYR A 69 3.79 -8.41 -2.31
N MET A 70 2.51 -8.05 -2.30
CA MET A 70 1.58 -8.46 -3.35
C MET A 70 1.89 -7.78 -4.68
N TYR A 71 2.35 -6.53 -4.67
CA TYR A 71 2.89 -5.87 -5.86
C TYR A 71 4.04 -6.68 -6.47
N LEU A 72 5.03 -7.10 -5.67
CA LEU A 72 6.16 -7.90 -6.16
C LEU A 72 5.72 -9.24 -6.76
N VAL A 73 4.72 -9.89 -6.17
CA VAL A 73 4.14 -11.14 -6.70
C VAL A 73 3.38 -10.90 -8.02
N ALA A 74 2.67 -9.78 -8.14
CA ALA A 74 1.74 -9.51 -9.25
C ALA A 74 2.34 -8.72 -10.43
N ARG A 75 3.51 -8.07 -10.25
CA ARG A 75 4.04 -7.05 -11.18
C ARG A 75 4.25 -7.49 -12.62
N ASP A 76 4.44 -8.78 -12.86
CA ASP A 76 4.67 -9.33 -14.19
C ASP A 76 3.35 -9.73 -14.90
N TYR A 77 2.20 -9.58 -14.24
CA TYR A 77 0.91 -10.13 -14.67
C TYR A 77 -0.21 -9.10 -14.82
N LEU A 78 -0.19 -8.01 -14.05
CA LEU A 78 -1.27 -7.02 -14.00
C LEU A 78 -0.87 -5.70 -14.67
N PRO A 79 -1.85 -4.93 -15.20
CA PRO A 79 -1.59 -3.60 -15.74
C PRO A 79 -1.23 -2.61 -14.62
N GLU A 80 -0.53 -1.54 -14.98
CA GLU A 80 -0.02 -0.54 -14.03
C GLU A 80 -1.08 0.02 -13.06
N PRO A 81 -2.31 0.43 -13.48
CA PRO A 81 -3.30 0.92 -12.52
C PRO A 81 -3.69 -0.12 -11.47
N ALA A 82 -3.79 -1.40 -11.85
CA ALA A 82 -4.08 -2.48 -10.90
C ALA A 82 -2.94 -2.70 -9.91
N LEU A 83 -1.70 -2.66 -10.41
CA LEU A 83 -0.51 -2.74 -9.57
C LEU A 83 -0.39 -1.55 -8.62
N TYR A 84 -0.72 -0.35 -9.09
CA TYR A 84 -0.67 0.87 -8.30
C TYR A 84 -1.72 0.86 -7.18
N MET A 85 -2.94 0.39 -7.49
CA MET A 85 -3.96 0.14 -6.46
C MET A 85 -3.46 -0.86 -5.42
N ILE A 86 -2.94 -2.03 -5.83
CA ILE A 86 -2.41 -3.04 -4.90
C ILE A 86 -1.28 -2.48 -4.02
N ARG A 87 -0.32 -1.78 -4.62
CA ARG A 87 0.90 -1.32 -3.95
C ARG A 87 0.67 -0.18 -2.95
N TYR A 88 -0.42 0.57 -3.09
CA TYR A 88 -0.64 1.79 -2.29
C TYR A 88 -2.05 1.91 -1.68
N HIS A 89 -2.88 0.86 -1.71
CA HIS A 89 -4.21 0.91 -1.10
C HIS A 89 -4.20 1.05 0.42
N SER A 90 -3.11 0.68 1.10
CA SER A 90 -2.94 0.92 2.53
C SER A 90 -2.28 2.27 2.82
N PHE A 91 -1.88 3.04 1.81
CA PHE A 91 -1.17 4.31 2.00
C PHE A 91 -2.13 5.49 2.29
N TYR A 92 -2.98 5.31 3.31
CA TYR A 92 -4.01 6.28 3.72
C TYR A 92 -3.50 7.70 3.94
N PRO A 93 -2.33 7.92 4.58
CA PRO A 93 -1.75 9.26 4.69
C PRO A 93 -1.51 9.93 3.33
N GLY A 94 -1.20 9.16 2.30
CA GLY A 94 -1.03 9.64 0.93
C GLY A 94 -2.36 9.89 0.24
N HIS A 95 -3.14 8.84 -0.01
CA HIS A 95 -4.32 8.91 -0.88
C HIS A 95 -5.58 9.49 -0.21
N THR A 96 -5.61 9.63 1.12
CA THR A 96 -6.74 10.21 1.86
C THR A 96 -6.38 11.52 2.54
N ALA A 97 -5.22 11.58 3.21
CA ALA A 97 -4.85 12.74 4.03
C ALA A 97 -3.92 13.76 3.32
N HIS A 98 -3.43 13.45 2.11
CA HIS A 98 -2.53 14.33 1.34
C HIS A 98 -1.26 14.73 2.12
N ALA A 99 -0.75 13.86 2.98
CA ALA A 99 0.34 14.18 3.91
C ALA A 99 1.75 14.07 3.31
N TYR A 100 1.88 13.53 2.10
CA TYR A 100 3.15 13.22 1.44
C TYR A 100 3.35 13.91 0.08
N GLU A 101 2.59 14.98 -0.22
CA GLU A 101 2.59 15.67 -1.53
C GLU A 101 3.99 16.07 -2.03
N ALA A 102 4.93 16.37 -1.12
CA ALA A 102 6.30 16.75 -1.49
C ALA A 102 7.10 15.60 -2.14
N LEU A 103 6.72 14.34 -1.92
CA LEU A 103 7.35 13.16 -2.51
C LEU A 103 6.74 12.80 -3.87
N LEU A 104 5.50 13.22 -4.13
CA LEU A 104 4.70 12.79 -5.26
C LEU A 104 5.03 13.57 -6.54
N ASP A 105 5.10 12.86 -7.66
CA ASP A 105 5.10 13.45 -8.99
C ASP A 105 3.67 13.52 -9.59
N ASP A 106 3.54 14.04 -10.80
CA ASP A 106 2.24 14.17 -11.46
C ASP A 106 1.61 12.81 -11.81
N HIS A 107 2.44 11.81 -12.11
CA HIS A 107 1.95 10.46 -12.37
C HIS A 107 1.36 9.82 -11.12
N ASP A 108 1.98 10.02 -9.95
CA ASP A 108 1.45 9.53 -8.68
C ASP A 108 0.08 10.16 -8.37
N ARG A 109 -0.06 11.47 -8.64
CA ARG A 109 -1.32 12.21 -8.44
C ARG A 109 -2.44 11.66 -9.33
N GLU A 110 -2.14 11.38 -10.59
CA GLU A 110 -3.06 10.72 -11.52
C GLU A 110 -3.42 9.31 -11.04
N MET A 111 -2.43 8.51 -10.64
CA MET A 111 -2.67 7.14 -10.19
C MET A 111 -3.44 7.06 -8.87
N PHE A 112 -3.34 8.05 -7.99
CA PHE A 112 -4.16 8.14 -6.78
C PHE A 112 -5.66 8.32 -7.06
N GLU A 113 -6.08 8.69 -8.27
CA GLU A 113 -7.50 8.61 -8.65
C GLU A 113 -7.98 7.16 -8.67
N TRP A 114 -7.19 6.25 -9.24
CA TRP A 114 -7.50 4.81 -9.25
C TRP A 114 -7.49 4.22 -7.83
N VAL A 115 -6.51 4.58 -7.00
CA VAL A 115 -6.44 4.13 -5.60
C VAL A 115 -7.68 4.57 -4.82
N ARG A 116 -8.11 5.82 -4.98
CA ARG A 116 -9.31 6.35 -4.31
C ARG A 116 -10.61 5.73 -4.82
N GLU A 117 -10.68 5.34 -6.10
CA GLU A 117 -11.79 4.55 -6.63
C GLU A 117 -11.85 3.16 -5.98
N PHE A 118 -10.72 2.45 -5.96
CA PHE A 118 -10.63 1.12 -5.35
C PHE A 118 -10.93 1.14 -3.84
N ASN A 119 -10.40 2.13 -3.12
CA ASN A 119 -10.56 2.26 -1.67
C ASN A 119 -12.03 2.31 -1.23
N ARG A 120 -12.93 2.85 -2.07
CA ARG A 120 -14.37 2.83 -1.78
C ARG A 120 -14.90 1.41 -1.65
N TYR A 121 -14.44 0.50 -2.51
CA TYR A 121 -14.84 -0.89 -2.47
C TYR A 121 -14.16 -1.64 -1.33
N ASP A 122 -12.85 -1.46 -1.13
CA ASP A 122 -12.14 -2.08 0.01
C ASP A 122 -12.79 -1.68 1.35
N LEU A 123 -13.07 -0.40 1.57
CA LEU A 123 -13.57 0.07 2.86
C LEU A 123 -15.06 -0.21 3.07
N TYR A 124 -15.90 0.11 2.09
CA TYR A 124 -17.36 0.15 2.30
C TYR A 124 -18.11 -1.11 1.88
N THR A 125 -17.42 -2.14 1.37
CA THR A 125 -18.03 -3.46 1.15
C THR A 125 -17.81 -4.43 2.32
N LYS A 126 -17.02 -4.03 3.33
CA LYS A 126 -16.83 -4.76 4.58
C LYS A 126 -18.18 -4.87 5.30
N ARG A 127 -18.65 -6.10 5.48
CA ARG A 127 -19.92 -6.44 6.13
C ARG A 127 -19.79 -7.74 6.91
N ASP A 128 -20.69 -7.96 7.86
CA ASP A 128 -20.69 -9.16 8.70
C ASP A 128 -21.13 -10.42 7.94
N GLU A 129 -22.04 -10.27 6.97
CA GLU A 129 -22.49 -11.42 6.17
C GLU A 129 -21.44 -11.84 5.13
N PRO A 130 -20.95 -13.09 5.19
CA PRO A 130 -19.97 -13.57 4.22
C PRO A 130 -20.56 -13.63 2.81
N ALA A 131 -19.70 -13.53 1.80
CA ALA A 131 -20.08 -13.80 0.42
C ALA A 131 -20.31 -15.31 0.19
N ASP A 132 -21.20 -15.65 -0.74
CA ASP A 132 -21.38 -17.01 -1.22
C ASP A 132 -20.23 -17.39 -2.15
N VAL A 133 -19.13 -17.89 -1.56
CA VAL A 133 -17.91 -18.25 -2.29
C VAL A 133 -18.17 -19.29 -3.40
N PRO A 134 -18.90 -20.40 -3.16
CA PRO A 134 -19.24 -21.35 -4.22
C PRO A 134 -19.95 -20.73 -5.42
N ALA A 135 -20.88 -19.79 -5.20
CA ALA A 135 -21.59 -19.12 -6.29
C ALA A 135 -20.69 -18.18 -7.12
N LEU A 136 -19.62 -17.66 -6.53
CA LEU A 136 -18.69 -16.70 -7.14
C LEU A 136 -17.45 -17.36 -7.75
N GLU A 137 -17.13 -18.58 -7.35
CA GLU A 137 -15.87 -19.24 -7.67
C GLU A 137 -15.59 -19.33 -9.17
N ALA A 138 -16.58 -19.75 -9.96
CA ALA A 138 -16.40 -19.90 -11.41
C ALA A 138 -16.01 -18.58 -12.10
N TYR A 139 -16.66 -17.48 -11.71
CA TYR A 139 -16.39 -16.15 -12.25
C TYR A 139 -14.96 -15.68 -11.93
N TYR A 140 -14.55 -15.78 -10.66
CA TYR A 140 -13.20 -15.34 -10.27
C TYR A 140 -12.10 -16.27 -10.82
N ARG A 141 -12.36 -17.56 -10.97
CA ARG A 141 -11.40 -18.48 -11.61
C ARG A 141 -11.15 -18.13 -13.08
N GLU A 142 -12.19 -17.77 -13.83
CA GLU A 142 -12.05 -17.31 -15.21
C GLU A 142 -11.19 -16.04 -15.28
N LEU A 143 -11.46 -15.05 -14.41
CA LEU A 143 -10.65 -13.84 -14.33
C LEU A 143 -9.19 -14.12 -13.97
N ILE A 144 -8.94 -14.96 -12.95
CA ILE A 144 -7.59 -15.33 -12.53
C ILE A 144 -6.82 -15.98 -13.68
N ALA A 145 -7.45 -16.92 -14.40
CA ALA A 145 -6.83 -17.58 -15.56
C ALA A 145 -6.53 -16.63 -16.72
N GLY A 146 -7.26 -15.51 -16.82
CA GLY A 146 -7.01 -14.46 -17.82
C GLY A 146 -5.78 -13.59 -17.54
N TYR A 147 -5.34 -13.50 -16.28
CA TYR A 147 -4.22 -12.61 -15.88
C TYR A 147 -2.99 -13.37 -15.35
N PHE A 148 -3.20 -14.46 -14.61
CA PHE A 148 -2.13 -15.16 -13.90
C PHE A 148 -1.86 -16.54 -14.51
N PRO A 149 -0.62 -17.06 -14.41
CA PRO A 149 -0.32 -18.45 -14.73
C PRO A 149 -1.01 -19.39 -13.73
N GLU A 150 -1.13 -20.67 -14.12
CA GLU A 150 -1.71 -21.73 -13.26
C GLU A 150 -0.99 -21.84 -11.90
N THR A 151 0.33 -21.58 -11.87
CA THR A 151 1.12 -21.55 -10.64
C THR A 151 1.87 -20.22 -10.53
N VAL A 152 1.64 -19.53 -9.42
CA VAL A 152 2.32 -18.27 -9.06
C VAL A 152 3.40 -18.56 -8.02
N ARG A 153 4.54 -17.88 -8.15
CA ARG A 153 5.59 -17.89 -7.14
C ARG A 153 5.27 -16.84 -6.08
N TRP A 154 5.09 -17.31 -4.85
CA TRP A 154 4.85 -16.50 -3.66
C TRP A 154 6.17 -16.30 -2.90
#